data_AF-A0A0J6NQN2-F1
#
_entry.id   AF-A0A0J6NQN2-F1
#
_cell.length_a   1.000
_cell.length_b   1.000
_cell.length_c   1.000
_cell.angle_alpha   90.00
_cell.angle_beta   90.00
_cell.angle_gamma   90.00
#
_symmetry.space_group_name_H-M   'P 1'
#
loop_
_entity.id
_entity.type
_entity.pdbx_description
1 polymer ?
#
loop_
_entity_poly.entity_id
_entity_poly.type
_entity_poly.pdbx_seq_one_letter_code
_entity_poly.pdbx_strand_id
1 'polypeptide(L)'
;MKLIEFGLILLGVLLNAAAQLCLKAGVRQIGHFDFSASNVLPIGWSLATNLPIVGGLSCYAVSLVAWIMALSRVEVSIAYPMLSIGYVVNALLAYWLFGEALSAQKLIGIGVIIIGVVLVARS
;
A
#
# COMPACT_ATOMS: atom_id res chain seq x y z
N MET A 1 22.66 5.57 -2.70
CA MET A 1 21.70 5.12 -3.73
C MET A 1 21.79 6.00 -4.96
N LYS A 2 21.73 5.41 -6.15
CA LYS A 2 21.59 6.13 -7.42
C LYS A 2 20.14 6.62 -7.57
N LEU A 3 19.93 7.72 -8.31
CA LEU A 3 18.60 8.30 -8.53
C LEU A 3 17.59 7.29 -9.09
N ILE A 4 18.06 6.38 -9.96
CA ILE A 4 17.25 5.32 -10.58
C ILE A 4 16.75 4.31 -9.52
N GLU A 5 17.61 3.91 -8.58
CA GLU A 5 17.24 2.96 -7.50
C GLU A 5 16.17 3.57 -6.60
N PHE A 6 16.38 4.82 -6.19
CA PHE A 6 15.41 5.57 -5.38
C PHE A 6 14.07 5.72 -6.12
N GLY A 7 14.11 6.05 -7.41
CA GLY A 7 12.92 6.17 -8.25
C GLY A 7 12.15 4.86 -8.37
N LEU A 8 12.83 3.71 -8.53
CA LEU A 8 12.20 2.39 -8.60
C LEU A 8 11.52 2.02 -7.27
N ILE A 9 12.19 2.25 -6.14
CA ILE A 9 11.61 1.99 -4.82
C ILE A 9 10.40 2.89 -4.61
N LEU A 10 10.54 4.19 -4.82
CA LEU A 10 9.46 5.15 -4.61
C LEU A 10 8.24 4.82 -5.49
N LEU A 11 8.47 4.51 -6.78
CA LEU A 11 7.41 4.07 -7.68
C LEU A 11 6.73 2.80 -7.17
N GLY A 12 7.50 1.79 -6.78
CA GLY A 12 6.97 0.55 -6.21
C GLY A 12 6.09 0.81 -4.99
N VAL A 13 6.57 1.61 -4.04
CA VAL A 13 5.86 1.96 -2.80
C VAL A 13 4.58 2.75 -3.09
N LEU A 14 4.62 3.74 -3.98
CA LEU A 14 3.45 4.56 -4.30
C LEU A 14 2.40 3.79 -5.09
N LEU A 15 2.80 2.94 -6.03
CA LEU A 15 1.87 2.03 -6.71
C LEU A 15 1.27 1.03 -5.71
N ASN A 16 2.06 0.56 -4.74
CA ASN A 16 1.55 -0.31 -3.68
C ASN A 16 0.48 0.40 -2.83
N ALA A 17 0.76 1.65 -2.43
CA ALA A 17 -0.17 2.50 -1.69
C ALA A 17 -1.48 2.69 -2.47
N ALA A 18 -1.38 3.10 -3.74
CA ALA A 18 -2.54 3.24 -4.62
C ALA A 18 -3.33 1.93 -4.75
N ALA A 19 -2.65 0.79 -4.91
CA ALA A 19 -3.28 -0.51 -4.97
C ALA A 19 -4.10 -0.82 -3.70
N GLN A 20 -3.52 -0.61 -2.52
CA GLN A 20 -4.20 -0.85 -1.24
C GLN A 20 -5.44 0.03 -1.08
N LEU A 21 -5.38 1.29 -1.50
CA LEU A 21 -6.53 2.21 -1.48
C LEU A 21 -7.62 1.76 -2.47
N CYS A 22 -7.26 1.34 -3.68
CA CYS A 22 -8.21 0.81 -4.66
C CYS A 22 -8.90 -0.47 -4.16
N LEU A 23 -8.14 -1.40 -3.57
CA LEU A 23 -8.67 -2.60 -2.94
C LEU A 23 -9.64 -2.23 -1.80
N LYS A 24 -9.26 -1.29 -0.93
CA LYS A 24 -10.13 -0.79 0.13
C LYS A 24 -11.42 -0.17 -0.42
N ALA A 25 -11.33 0.62 -1.48
CA ALA A 25 -12.50 1.21 -2.15
C ALA A 25 -13.44 0.14 -2.70
N GLY A 26 -12.90 -0.90 -3.32
CA GLY A 26 -13.69 -2.00 -3.86
C GLY A 26 -14.37 -2.84 -2.79
N VAL A 27 -13.66 -3.20 -1.73
CA VAL A 27 -14.25 -3.94 -0.59
C VAL A 27 -15.31 -3.12 0.12
N ARG A 28 -15.15 -1.78 0.23
CA ARG A 28 -16.20 -0.90 0.78
C ARG A 28 -17.50 -0.92 -0.03
N GLN A 29 -17.44 -1.15 -1.34
CA GLN A 29 -18.64 -1.25 -2.19
C GLN A 29 -19.37 -2.59 -2.01
N ILE A 30 -18.61 -3.66 -1.77
CA ILE A 30 -19.18 -5.02 -1.64
C ILE A 30 -19.68 -5.28 -0.21
N GLY A 31 -19.07 -4.65 0.80
CA GLY A 31 -19.46 -4.77 2.21
C GLY A 31 -18.63 -5.78 3.01
N HIS A 32 -19.05 -6.06 4.24
CA HIS A 32 -18.40 -7.07 5.09
C HIS A 32 -18.81 -8.48 4.64
N PHE A 33 -17.82 -9.35 4.48
CA PHE A 33 -18.04 -10.74 4.09
C PHE A 33 -18.25 -11.62 5.31
N ASP A 34 -19.44 -12.21 5.44
CA ASP A 34 -19.62 -13.39 6.27
C ASP A 34 -19.24 -14.64 5.46
N PHE A 35 -18.13 -15.28 5.84
CA PHE A 35 -17.65 -16.48 5.20
C PHE A 35 -18.57 -17.68 5.53
N SER A 36 -19.64 -17.82 4.75
CA SER A 36 -20.48 -19.02 4.69
C SER A 36 -20.18 -19.79 3.41
N ALA A 37 -20.18 -21.13 3.47
CA ALA A 37 -19.93 -22.01 2.31
C ALA A 37 -20.87 -21.72 1.12
N SER A 38 -22.07 -21.18 1.38
CA SER A 38 -23.02 -20.76 0.33
C SER A 38 -22.62 -19.48 -0.41
N ASN A 39 -21.79 -18.63 0.21
CA ASN A 39 -21.51 -17.27 -0.27
C ASN A 39 -20.11 -17.12 -0.88
N VAL A 40 -19.25 -18.14 -0.80
CA VAL A 40 -17.87 -18.09 -1.30
C VAL A 40 -17.81 -17.80 -2.81
N LEU A 41 -18.62 -18.50 -3.61
CA LEU A 41 -18.67 -18.33 -5.07
C LEU A 41 -19.21 -16.94 -5.48
N PRO A 42 -20.37 -16.48 -4.96
CA PRO A 42 -20.90 -15.14 -5.25
C PRO A 42 -19.96 -13.99 -4.83
N ILE A 43 -19.32 -14.12 -3.67
CA ILE A 43 -18.34 -13.15 -3.17
C ILE A 43 -17.11 -13.12 -4.07
N GLY A 44 -16.58 -14.29 -4.44
CA GLY A 44 -15.43 -14.40 -5.34
C GLY A 44 -15.70 -13.73 -6.70
N TRP A 45 -16.88 -13.92 -7.28
CA TRP A 45 -17.28 -13.27 -8.52
C TRP A 45 -17.44 -11.74 -8.37
N SER A 46 -18.03 -11.30 -7.27
CA SER A 46 -18.19 -9.86 -6.97
C SER A 46 -16.83 -9.18 -6.79
N LEU A 47 -15.88 -9.84 -6.14
CA LEU A 47 -14.50 -9.36 -6.00
C LEU A 47 -13.79 -9.28 -7.36
N ALA A 48 -13.95 -10.32 -8.20
CA ALA A 48 -13.28 -10.41 -9.50
C ALA A 48 -13.81 -9.40 -10.53
N THR A 49 -15.09 -9.00 -10.43
CA THR A 49 -15.74 -8.06 -11.35
C THR A 49 -15.70 -6.60 -10.88
N ASN A 50 -15.32 -6.34 -9.63
CA ASN A 50 -15.27 -5.00 -9.09
C ASN A 50 -14.08 -4.21 -9.66
N LEU A 51 -14.39 -3.14 -10.40
CA LEU A 51 -13.39 -2.36 -11.14
C LEU A 51 -12.28 -1.76 -10.25
N PRO A 52 -12.58 -1.15 -9.08
CA PRO A 52 -11.55 -0.77 -8.10
C PRO A 52 -10.64 -1.92 -7.67
N ILE A 53 -11.17 -3.13 -7.47
CA ILE A 53 -10.36 -4.29 -7.07
C ILE A 53 -9.43 -4.72 -8.20
N VAL A 54 -9.96 -4.86 -9.42
CA VAL A 54 -9.17 -5.23 -10.60
C VAL A 54 -8.08 -4.18 -10.87
N GLY A 55 -8.42 -2.89 -10.76
CA GLY A 55 -7.46 -1.80 -10.87
C GLY A 55 -6.40 -1.85 -9.78
N GLY A 56 -6.80 -2.11 -8.53
CA GLY A 56 -5.91 -2.29 -7.40
C GLY A 56 -4.94 -3.46 -7.59
N LEU A 57 -5.44 -4.63 -8.02
CA LEU A 57 -4.63 -5.81 -8.32
C LEU A 57 -3.64 -5.56 -9.46
N SER A 58 -4.09 -4.89 -10.52
CA SER A 58 -3.22 -4.52 -11.65
C SER A 58 -2.11 -3.57 -11.21
N CYS A 59 -2.45 -2.56 -10.41
CA CYS A 59 -1.49 -1.62 -9.83
C CYS A 59 -0.50 -2.34 -8.89
N TYR A 60 -0.98 -3.30 -8.10
CA TYR A 60 -0.16 -4.13 -7.22
C TYR A 60 0.83 -5.01 -8.01
N ALA A 61 0.39 -5.59 -9.12
CA ALA A 61 1.26 -6.37 -9.99
C ALA A 61 2.40 -5.51 -10.58
N VAL A 62 2.09 -4.30 -11.05
CA VAL A 62 3.11 -3.36 -11.55
C VAL A 62 4.04 -2.89 -10.41
N SER A 63 3.49 -2.61 -9.24
CA SER A 63 4.25 -2.30 -8.02
C SER A 63 5.26 -3.40 -7.71
N LEU A 64 4.84 -4.66 -7.78
CA LEU A 64 5.70 -5.81 -7.51
C LEU A 64 6.85 -5.90 -8.51
N VAL A 65 6.61 -5.64 -9.80
CA VAL A 65 7.68 -5.61 -10.81
C VAL A 65 8.70 -4.51 -10.50
N ALA A 66 8.25 -3.30 -10.17
CA ALA A 66 9.13 -2.20 -9.75
C ALA A 66 9.91 -2.55 -8.49
N TRP A 67 9.27 -3.23 -7.53
CA TRP A 67 9.87 -3.66 -6.28
C TRP A 67 10.96 -4.73 -6.49
N ILE A 68 10.70 -5.74 -7.33
CA ILE A 68 11.69 -6.77 -7.68
C ILE A 68 12.91 -6.12 -8.36
N MET A 69 12.68 -5.18 -9.29
CA MET A 69 13.77 -4.45 -9.93
C MET A 69 14.58 -3.61 -8.95
N ALA A 70 13.94 -2.99 -7.95
CA ALA A 70 14.62 -2.26 -6.90
C ALA A 70 15.47 -3.18 -6.00
N LEU A 71 14.90 -4.30 -5.54
CA LEU A 71 15.59 -5.28 -4.69
C LEU A 71 16.79 -5.94 -5.40
N SER A 72 16.77 -6.02 -6.73
CA SER A 72 17.94 -6.48 -7.49
C SER A 72 19.14 -5.53 -7.45
N ARG A 73 18.95 -4.29 -6.96
CA ARG A 73 19.95 -3.21 -6.99
C ARG A 73 20.28 -2.64 -5.61
N VAL A 74 19.39 -2.82 -4.63
CA VAL A 74 19.48 -2.23 -3.30
C VAL A 74 19.28 -3.32 -2.26
N GLU A 75 20.07 -3.25 -1.19
CA GLU A 75 19.89 -4.16 -0.06
C GLU A 75 18.52 -4.02 0.58
N VAL A 76 17.98 -5.16 1.01
CA VAL A 76 16.68 -5.27 1.67
C VAL A 76 16.58 -4.36 2.90
N SER A 77 17.68 -4.23 3.65
CA SER A 77 17.83 -3.35 4.83
C SER A 77 17.60 -1.87 4.52
N ILE A 78 17.90 -1.42 3.30
CA ILE A 78 17.72 -0.04 2.84
C ILE A 78 16.34 0.15 2.18
N ALA A 79 15.87 -0.86 1.43
CA ALA A 79 14.60 -0.79 0.73
C ALA A 79 13.38 -0.82 1.68
N TYR A 80 13.40 -1.66 2.71
CA TYR A 80 12.27 -1.82 3.65
C TYR A 80 11.88 -0.53 4.39
N PRO A 81 12.84 0.26 4.93
CA PRO A 81 12.53 1.57 5.50
C PRO A 81 11.75 2.47 4.54
N MET A 82 11.94 2.38 3.23
CA MET A 82 11.21 3.21 2.27
C MET A 82 9.72 2.83 2.13
N LEU A 83 9.32 1.61 2.52
CA LEU A 83 7.88 1.24 2.59
C LEU A 83 7.11 2.11 3.58
N SER A 84 7.80 2.69 4.57
CA SER A 84 7.21 3.65 5.50
C SER A 84 6.50 4.82 4.82
N ILE A 85 7.04 5.29 3.69
CA ILE A 85 6.45 6.36 2.89
C ILE A 85 5.05 5.95 2.44
N GLY A 86 4.89 4.67 2.04
CA GLY A 86 3.60 4.09 1.66
C GLY A 86 2.60 4.11 2.81
N TYR A 87 3.02 3.83 4.05
CA TYR A 87 2.15 3.94 5.22
C TYR A 87 1.68 5.38 5.46
N VAL A 88 2.57 6.36 5.35
CA VAL A 88 2.20 7.78 5.50
C VAL A 88 1.22 8.21 4.42
N VAL A 89 1.53 7.90 3.16
CA VAL A 89 0.67 8.20 2.00
C VAL A 89 -0.69 7.55 2.16
N ASN A 90 -0.75 6.27 2.54
CA ASN A 90 -2.01 5.55 2.76
C ASN A 90 -2.82 6.17 3.89
N ALA A 91 -2.20 6.53 5.02
CA ALA A 91 -2.92 7.13 6.14
C ALA A 91 -3.54 8.49 5.77
N LEU A 92 -2.80 9.33 5.06
CA LEU A 92 -3.29 10.63 4.60
C LEU A 92 -4.39 10.49 3.54
N LEU A 93 -4.18 9.63 2.55
CA LEU A 93 -5.17 9.40 1.49
C LEU A 93 -6.41 8.66 2.01
N ALA A 94 -6.28 7.75 2.98
CA ALA A 94 -7.44 7.12 3.61
C ALA A 94 -8.26 8.13 4.43
N TYR A 95 -7.62 9.08 5.11
CA TYR A 95 -8.36 10.18 5.73
C TYR A 95 -9.13 11.01 4.70
N TRP A 96 -8.47 11.40 3.61
CA TRP A 96 -9.07 12.29 2.61
C TRP A 96 -10.13 11.61 1.73
N LEU A 97 -9.84 10.40 1.22
CA LEU A 97 -10.73 9.66 0.31
C LEU A 97 -11.81 8.89 1.05
N PHE A 98 -11.49 8.35 2.23
CA PHE A 98 -12.37 7.42 2.94
C PHE A 98 -13.00 8.00 4.20
N GLY A 99 -12.55 9.18 4.64
CA GLY A 99 -13.01 9.80 5.89
C GLY A 99 -12.54 9.04 7.13
N GLU A 100 -11.50 8.21 7.02
CA GLU A 100 -11.00 7.44 8.17
C GLU A 100 -10.41 8.36 9.23
N ALA A 101 -10.86 8.25 10.48
CA ALA A 101 -10.35 9.09 11.56
C ALA A 101 -8.83 8.91 11.74
N LEU A 102 -8.10 10.01 11.56
CA LEU A 102 -6.71 10.17 11.99
C LEU A 102 -6.70 10.58 13.45
N SER A 103 -6.58 9.61 14.34
CA SER A 103 -6.40 9.92 15.76
C SER A 103 -5.03 10.57 16.00
N ALA A 104 -4.93 11.40 17.04
CA ALA A 104 -3.65 11.97 17.47
C ALA A 104 -2.58 10.88 17.71
N GLN A 105 -2.99 9.71 18.20
CA GLN A 105 -2.10 8.56 18.36
C GLN A 105 -1.54 8.03 17.03
N LYS A 106 -2.36 7.95 15.97
CA LYS A 106 -1.87 7.56 14.63
C LYS A 106 -0.86 8.58 14.09
N LEU A 107 -1.11 9.87 14.28
CA LEU A 107 -0.20 10.93 13.84
C LEU A 107 1.14 10.88 14.59
N ILE A 108 1.12 10.67 15.91
CA ILE A 108 2.34 10.49 16.71
C ILE A 108 3.10 9.24 16.24
N GLY A 109 2.39 8.12 16.02
CA GLY A 109 2.99 6.89 15.49
C GLY A 109 3.65 7.08 14.12
N ILE A 110 3.00 7.82 13.21
CA ILE A 110 3.58 8.21 11.92
C ILE A 110 4.86 9.02 12.13
N GLY A 111 4.87 9.97 13.06
CA GLY A 111 6.07 10.73 13.42
C GLY A 111 7.22 9.83 13.88
N VAL A 112 6.94 8.84 14.73
CA VAL A 112 7.94 7.86 15.20
C VAL A 112 8.47 7.01 14.04
N ILE A 113 7.60 6.55 13.14
CA ILE A 113 8.01 5.80 11.94
C ILE A 113 8.96 6.64 11.08
N ILE A 114 8.62 7.91 10.83
CA ILE A 114 9.46 8.82 10.04
C ILE A 114 10.84 8.97 10.69
N ILE A 115 10.90 9.19 12.01
CA ILE A 115 12.17 9.29 12.74
C ILE A 115 12.98 8.00 12.60
N GLY A 116 12.36 6.83 12.81
CA GLY A 116 13.01 5.53 12.66
C GLY A 116 13.59 5.34 11.26
N VAL A 117 12.86 5.75 10.22
CA VAL A 117 13.30 5.65 8.82
C VAL A 117 14.47 6.56 8.54
N VAL A 118 14.47 7.79 9.07
CA VAL A 118 15.60 8.72 8.94
C VAL A 118 16.85 8.17 9.63
N LEU A 119 16.70 7.51 10.78
CA LEU A 119 17.82 6.88 11.48
C LEU A 119 18.41 5.73 10.66
N VAL A 120 17.57 4.83 10.14
CA VAL A 120 18.02 3.68 9.32
C VAL A 120 18.59 4.15 7.97
N ALA A 121 18.03 5.20 7.36
CA ALA A 121 18.56 5.75 6.12
C ALA A 121 19.93 6.45 6.30
N ARG A 122 20.33 6.75 7.55
CA ARG A 122 21.60 7.40 7.90
C ARG A 122 22.63 6.47 8.55
N SER A 123 22.28 5.23 8.85
CA SER A 123 23.21 4.19 9.33
C SER A 123 23.94 3.52 8.17
#